data_AF-A0A4S2Q0J0-F1
#
_entry.id   AF-A0A4S2Q0J0-F1
#
_cell.length_a   1.000
_cell.length_b   1.000
_cell.length_c   1.000
_cell.angle_alpha   90.00
_cell.angle_beta   90.00
_cell.angle_gamma   90.00
#
_symmetry.space_group_name_H-M   'P 1'
#
loop_
_entity.id
_entity.type
_entity.pdbx_description
1 polymer ?
#
loop_
_entity_poly.entity_id
_entity_poly.type
_entity_poly.pdbx_seq_one_letter_code
_entity_poly.pdbx_strand_id
1 'polypeptide(L)'
;MKKELKLYGLFDAALIPKVWFNLEAWQLNFEPLYQGNYQPIAEAIPYLIELNRNTNSYSVDELLEDDAYRAGLLIRSSLEITELVEILASFYHIIGYDNKPYLRRFFDIRFFNNFVNSLSLEELKFLFGKDTTFYYFVSEEKGYRQYQLNSSLALTTSFIDLLVLKEEINRLYLEKTNEIK
;
A
#
# COMPACT_ATOMS: atom_id res chain seq x y z
N MET A 1 6.43 19.01 13.86
CA MET A 1 5.22 18.91 13.02
C MET A 1 4.74 17.47 13.05
N LYS A 2 3.45 17.25 13.34
CA LYS A 2 2.83 15.93 13.17
C LYS A 2 2.60 15.79 11.66
N LYS A 3 3.27 14.85 10.99
CA LYS A 3 3.01 14.57 9.57
C LYS A 3 1.60 13.97 9.45
N GLU A 4 0.85 14.39 8.43
CA GLU A 4 -0.53 13.95 8.19
C GLU A 4 -0.54 12.49 7.71
N LEU A 5 -1.46 11.68 8.23
CA LEU A 5 -1.64 10.30 7.76
C LEU A 5 -2.33 10.29 6.40
N LYS A 6 -1.76 9.53 5.45
CA LYS A 6 -2.28 9.33 4.10
C LYS A 6 -2.54 7.85 3.86
N LEU A 7 -3.38 7.55 2.88
CA LEU A 7 -3.57 6.19 2.36
C LEU A 7 -2.98 6.08 0.96
N TYR A 8 -2.28 4.99 0.73
CA TYR A 8 -1.69 4.61 -0.55
C TYR A 8 -2.15 3.22 -0.96
N GLY A 9 -2.14 2.93 -2.25
CA GLY A 9 -2.26 1.60 -2.80
C GLY A 9 -1.04 1.25 -3.65
N LEU A 10 -0.46 0.09 -3.41
CA LEU A 10 0.64 -0.48 -4.18
C LEU A 10 0.09 -1.56 -5.11
N PHE A 11 0.07 -1.28 -6.41
CA PHE A 11 -0.54 -2.13 -7.42
C PHE A 11 0.48 -2.56 -8.47
N ASP A 12 0.57 -3.87 -8.73
CA ASP A 12 1.45 -4.44 -9.74
C ASP A 12 0.79 -4.37 -11.14
N ALA A 13 1.29 -3.51 -12.03
CA ALA A 13 0.72 -3.35 -13.37
C ALA A 13 0.85 -4.63 -14.22
N ALA A 14 1.81 -5.51 -13.93
CA ALA A 14 1.89 -6.81 -14.60
C ALA A 14 0.72 -7.73 -14.26
N LEU A 15 0.15 -7.59 -13.04
CA LEU A 15 -1.01 -8.36 -12.58
C LEU A 15 -2.32 -7.62 -12.84
N ILE A 16 -2.29 -6.29 -12.80
CA ILE A 16 -3.45 -5.41 -12.95
C ILE A 16 -3.15 -4.38 -14.06
N PRO A 17 -3.19 -4.77 -15.35
CA PRO A 17 -2.82 -3.88 -16.46
C PRO A 17 -3.63 -2.58 -16.51
N LYS A 18 -4.87 -2.59 -15.99
CA LYS A 18 -5.71 -1.40 -15.84
C LYS A 18 -5.02 -0.27 -15.08
N VAL A 19 -4.10 -0.57 -14.16
CA VAL A 19 -3.35 0.45 -13.42
C VAL A 19 -2.59 1.34 -14.38
N TRP A 20 -1.72 0.75 -15.21
CA TRP A 20 -0.89 1.49 -16.16
C TRP A 20 -1.73 2.34 -17.13
N PHE A 21 -2.83 1.78 -17.65
CA PHE A 21 -3.69 2.49 -18.60
C PHE A 21 -4.39 3.72 -18.01
N ASN A 22 -4.53 3.82 -16.70
CA ASN A 22 -5.33 4.87 -16.05
C ASN A 22 -4.52 5.84 -15.18
N LEU A 23 -3.23 5.59 -14.92
CA LEU A 23 -2.39 6.43 -14.04
C LEU A 23 -2.56 7.94 -14.28
N GLU A 24 -2.39 8.37 -15.54
CA GLU A 24 -2.51 9.78 -15.94
C GLU A 24 -3.97 10.29 -15.85
N ALA A 25 -4.94 9.43 -16.19
CA ALA A 25 -6.36 9.80 -16.21
C ALA A 25 -6.93 9.99 -14.80
N TRP A 26 -6.41 9.25 -13.82
CA TRP A 26 -6.83 9.36 -12.43
C TRP A 26 -6.41 10.69 -11.79
N GLN A 27 -5.36 11.34 -12.31
CA GLN A 27 -4.78 12.57 -11.75
C GLN A 27 -4.37 12.47 -10.27
N LEU A 28 -4.20 11.24 -9.77
CA LEU A 28 -3.73 10.97 -8.42
C LEU A 28 -2.19 11.06 -8.40
N ASN A 29 -1.62 11.42 -7.26
CA ASN A 29 -0.18 11.38 -7.07
C ASN A 29 0.29 9.92 -7.07
N PHE A 30 1.31 9.58 -7.87
CA PHE A 30 1.83 8.22 -7.96
C PHE A 30 3.33 8.22 -8.20
N GLU A 31 3.98 7.13 -7.80
CA GLU A 31 5.39 6.86 -8.05
C GLU A 31 5.60 5.39 -8.45
N PRO A 32 6.44 5.10 -9.45
CA PRO A 32 6.87 3.74 -9.73
C PRO A 32 7.74 3.22 -8.57
N LEU A 33 7.53 1.95 -8.19
CA LEU A 33 8.38 1.32 -7.19
C LEU A 33 9.82 1.14 -7.70
N TYR A 34 10.00 1.09 -9.02
CA TYR A 34 11.29 0.89 -9.67
C TYR A 34 11.96 2.24 -9.97
N GLN A 35 12.91 2.62 -9.13
CA GLN A 35 13.72 3.83 -9.26
C GLN A 35 14.90 3.56 -10.22
N GLY A 36 14.78 4.01 -11.49
CA GLY A 36 15.75 3.76 -12.55
C GLY A 36 15.18 4.06 -13.94
N ASN A 37 15.85 3.60 -15.01
CA ASN A 37 15.30 3.69 -16.38
C ASN A 37 14.21 2.62 -16.58
N TYR A 38 13.08 2.80 -15.90
CA TYR A 38 11.95 1.85 -15.91
C TYR A 38 11.03 2.02 -17.11
N GLN A 39 11.17 3.12 -17.86
CA GLN A 39 10.31 3.47 -19.00
C GLN A 39 10.10 2.32 -20.00
N PRO A 40 11.12 1.50 -20.35
CA PRO A 40 10.93 0.36 -21.24
C PRO A 40 10.03 -0.75 -20.69
N ILE A 41 9.78 -0.77 -19.38
CA ILE A 41 8.98 -1.79 -18.68
C ILE A 41 7.85 -1.18 -17.86
N ALA A 42 7.47 0.08 -18.13
CA ALA A 42 6.52 0.84 -17.32
C ALA A 42 5.15 0.16 -17.19
N GLU A 43 4.73 -0.62 -18.19
CA GLU A 43 3.47 -1.39 -18.15
C GLU A 43 3.50 -2.61 -17.23
N ALA A 44 4.68 -3.02 -16.75
CA ALA A 44 4.89 -4.28 -16.04
C ALA A 44 5.56 -4.10 -14.66
N ILE A 45 5.52 -2.88 -14.11
CA ILE A 45 6.05 -2.57 -12.78
C ILE A 45 4.94 -2.18 -11.79
N PRO A 46 5.21 -2.28 -10.49
CA PRO A 46 4.32 -1.77 -9.47
C PRO A 46 4.38 -0.25 -9.34
N TYR A 47 3.22 0.34 -9.06
CA TYR A 47 3.05 1.75 -8.76
C TYR A 47 2.46 1.91 -7.38
N LEU A 48 3.05 2.82 -6.60
CA LEU A 48 2.45 3.33 -5.38
C LEU A 48 1.60 4.55 -5.76
N ILE A 49 0.34 4.58 -5.35
CA ILE A 49 -0.63 5.61 -5.69
C ILE A 49 -1.22 6.18 -4.40
N GLU A 50 -1.23 7.49 -4.23
CA GLU A 50 -1.90 8.17 -3.12
C GLU A 50 -3.41 8.19 -3.35
N LEU A 51 -4.17 7.57 -2.43
CA LEU A 51 -5.62 7.43 -2.52
C LEU A 51 -6.31 8.67 -1.93
N ASN A 52 -6.26 9.77 -2.67
CA ASN A 52 -6.77 11.07 -2.25
C ASN A 52 -8.14 11.39 -2.87
N ARG A 53 -9.20 11.23 -2.06
CA ARG A 53 -10.59 11.48 -2.49
C ARG A 53 -10.90 12.94 -2.84
N ASN A 54 -10.15 13.90 -2.29
CA ASN A 54 -10.30 15.30 -2.64
C ASN A 54 -9.78 15.61 -4.06
N THR A 55 -8.89 14.76 -4.58
CA THR A 55 -8.36 14.87 -5.94
C THR A 55 -9.27 14.15 -6.93
N ASN A 56 -9.58 12.87 -6.68
CA ASN A 56 -10.46 12.09 -7.53
C ASN A 56 -11.17 10.98 -6.73
N SER A 57 -12.37 11.28 -6.23
CA SER A 57 -13.15 10.32 -5.44
C SER A 57 -13.56 9.08 -6.23
N TYR A 58 -13.92 9.23 -7.51
CA TYR A 58 -14.34 8.13 -8.37
C TYR A 58 -13.24 7.09 -8.53
N SER A 59 -12.03 7.52 -8.88
CA SER A 59 -10.89 6.61 -9.05
C SER A 59 -10.45 5.98 -7.74
N VAL A 60 -10.54 6.70 -6.62
CA VAL A 60 -10.27 6.12 -5.29
C VAL A 60 -11.30 5.06 -4.92
N ASP A 61 -12.59 5.29 -5.19
CA ASP A 61 -13.63 4.27 -4.96
C ASP A 61 -13.42 3.05 -5.87
N GLU A 62 -13.07 3.25 -7.16
CA GLU A 62 -12.74 2.17 -8.09
C GLU A 62 -11.58 1.30 -7.56
N LEU A 63 -10.47 1.94 -7.14
CA LEU A 63 -9.26 1.28 -6.62
C LEU A 63 -9.50 0.49 -5.32
N LEU A 64 -10.56 0.81 -4.56
CA LEU A 64 -10.90 0.15 -3.29
C LEU A 64 -11.96 -0.96 -3.46
N GLU A 65 -12.83 -0.85 -4.45
CA GLU A 65 -14.03 -1.69 -4.57
C GLU A 65 -13.97 -2.73 -5.68
N ASP A 66 -13.38 -2.40 -6.85
CA ASP A 66 -13.32 -3.31 -8.00
C ASP A 66 -12.40 -4.49 -7.66
N ASP A 67 -12.91 -5.70 -7.88
CA ASP A 67 -12.25 -6.97 -7.59
C ASP A 67 -10.85 -7.06 -8.23
N ALA A 68 -10.65 -6.41 -9.37
CA ALA A 68 -9.36 -6.39 -10.07
C ALA A 68 -8.24 -5.74 -9.23
N TYR A 69 -8.56 -4.74 -8.40
CA TYR A 69 -7.56 -4.02 -7.59
C TYR A 69 -7.33 -4.64 -6.21
N ARG A 70 -8.13 -5.63 -5.80
CA ARG A 70 -7.99 -6.31 -4.50
C ARG A 70 -6.71 -7.13 -4.37
N ALA A 71 -6.02 -7.38 -5.49
CA ALA A 71 -4.67 -7.97 -5.50
C ALA A 71 -3.58 -6.96 -5.10
N GLY A 72 -3.91 -5.68 -4.94
CA GLY A 72 -3.02 -4.64 -4.43
C GLY A 72 -2.87 -4.64 -2.91
N LEU A 73 -1.80 -4.02 -2.44
CA LEU A 73 -1.52 -3.82 -1.03
C LEU A 73 -1.84 -2.36 -0.65
N LEU A 74 -2.69 -2.14 0.34
CA LEU A 74 -2.96 -0.79 0.84
C LEU A 74 -2.00 -0.45 1.98
N ILE A 75 -1.62 0.82 2.08
CA ILE A 75 -0.61 1.30 3.03
C ILE A 75 -1.11 2.62 3.62
N ARG A 76 -1.30 2.69 4.94
CA ARG A 76 -1.53 3.94 5.66
C ARG A 76 -0.23 4.38 6.30
N SER A 77 0.22 5.60 6.08
CA SER A 77 1.48 6.12 6.66
C SER A 77 1.48 7.64 6.69
N SER A 78 2.31 8.24 7.55
CA SER A 78 2.58 9.69 7.50
C SER A 78 3.78 10.06 6.63
N LEU A 79 4.46 9.06 6.06
CA LEU A 79 5.54 9.26 5.13
C LEU A 79 5.01 9.79 3.78
N GLU A 80 5.81 10.61 3.12
CA GLU A 80 5.57 11.05 1.75
C GLU A 80 5.78 9.89 0.77
N ILE A 81 5.15 9.98 -0.41
CA ILE A 81 5.15 8.89 -1.40
C ILE A 81 6.57 8.46 -1.79
N THR A 82 7.49 9.40 -1.94
CA THR A 82 8.90 9.13 -2.27
C THR A 82 9.63 8.42 -1.13
N GLU A 83 9.41 8.84 0.12
CA GLU A 83 9.97 8.19 1.32
C GLU A 83 9.48 6.73 1.42
N LEU A 84 8.19 6.49 1.14
CA LEU A 84 7.63 5.14 1.11
C LEU A 84 8.24 4.30 0.00
N VAL A 85 8.38 4.84 -1.22
CA VAL A 85 8.98 4.11 -2.32
C VAL A 85 10.42 3.72 -2.01
N GLU A 86 11.22 4.59 -1.40
CA GLU A 86 12.59 4.26 -0.97
C GLU A 86 12.64 3.09 0.01
N ILE A 87 11.76 3.09 1.02
CA ILE A 87 11.65 2.00 2.00
C ILE A 87 11.20 0.70 1.31
N LEU A 88 10.14 0.76 0.51
CA LEU A 88 9.58 -0.42 -0.15
C LEU A 88 10.55 -1.01 -1.17
N ALA A 89 11.29 -0.17 -1.91
CA ALA A 89 12.27 -0.59 -2.91
C ALA A 89 13.50 -1.28 -2.31
N SER A 90 13.79 -1.10 -1.01
CA SER A 90 14.90 -1.78 -0.35
C SER A 90 14.67 -3.28 -0.19
N PHE A 91 13.42 -3.74 -0.22
CA PHE A 91 13.04 -5.15 -0.06
C PHE A 91 13.11 -5.91 -1.40
N TYR A 92 14.33 -6.09 -1.90
CA TYR A 92 14.57 -6.69 -3.23
C TYR A 92 14.39 -8.22 -3.26
N HIS A 93 14.77 -8.93 -2.21
CA HIS A 93 14.69 -10.39 -2.14
C HIS A 93 13.65 -10.79 -1.10
N ILE A 94 12.78 -11.74 -1.46
CA ILE A 94 11.90 -12.41 -0.51
C ILE A 94 12.07 -13.93 -0.61
N ILE A 95 11.72 -14.64 0.46
CA ILE A 95 11.65 -16.10 0.46
C ILE A 95 10.20 -16.53 0.29
N GLY A 96 9.92 -17.32 -0.76
CA GLY A 96 8.61 -17.89 -1.01
C GLY A 96 8.31 -19.10 -0.12
N TYR A 97 7.07 -19.60 -0.19
CA TYR A 97 6.63 -20.79 0.57
C TYR A 97 7.39 -22.08 0.22
N ASP A 98 7.96 -22.14 -0.99
CA ASP A 98 8.83 -23.22 -1.44
C ASP A 98 10.29 -23.06 -0.99
N ASN A 99 10.55 -22.09 -0.10
CA ASN A 99 11.88 -21.72 0.40
C ASN A 99 12.84 -21.23 -0.70
N LYS A 100 12.31 -20.77 -1.85
CA LYS A 100 13.12 -20.19 -2.93
C LYS A 100 13.15 -18.67 -2.87
N PRO A 101 14.25 -18.03 -3.31
CA PRO A 101 14.30 -16.59 -3.43
C PRO A 101 13.46 -16.11 -4.62
N TYR A 102 12.61 -15.11 -4.38
CA TYR A 102 11.89 -14.35 -5.40
C TYR A 102 12.32 -12.90 -5.35
N LEU A 103 12.40 -12.27 -6.53
CA LEU A 103 12.77 -10.87 -6.64
C LEU A 103 11.53 -9.99 -6.56
N ARG A 104 11.54 -9.03 -5.63
CA ARG A 104 10.55 -7.94 -5.51
C ARG A 104 9.12 -8.45 -5.63
N ARG A 105 8.77 -9.44 -4.81
CA ARG A 105 7.40 -10.01 -4.74
C ARG A 105 6.72 -9.76 -3.39
N PHE A 106 7.32 -8.96 -2.51
CA PHE A 106 6.74 -8.73 -1.17
C PHE A 106 5.33 -8.15 -1.25
N PHE A 107 5.04 -7.30 -2.23
CA PHE A 107 3.74 -6.64 -2.40
C PHE A 107 2.66 -7.53 -2.98
N ASP A 108 3.01 -8.72 -3.47
CA ASP A 108 2.01 -9.71 -3.90
C ASP A 108 1.35 -10.28 -2.64
N ILE A 109 0.03 -10.09 -2.52
CA ILE A 109 -0.75 -10.46 -1.34
C ILE A 109 -0.61 -11.95 -0.96
N ARG A 110 -0.28 -12.80 -1.93
CA ARG A 110 -0.02 -14.23 -1.69
C ARG A 110 1.23 -14.43 -0.85
N PHE A 111 2.25 -13.59 -1.02
CA PHE A 111 3.53 -13.69 -0.32
C PHE A 111 3.62 -12.74 0.88
N PHE A 112 2.84 -11.66 0.91
CA PHE A 112 3.00 -10.58 1.88
C PHE A 112 2.96 -11.06 3.35
N ASN A 113 2.00 -11.92 3.71
CA ASN A 113 1.92 -12.48 5.07
C ASN A 113 3.21 -13.25 5.45
N ASN A 114 3.72 -14.10 4.56
CA ASN A 114 4.96 -14.83 4.84
C ASN A 114 6.16 -13.90 4.93
N PHE A 115 6.26 -12.96 3.98
CA PHE A 115 7.30 -11.94 3.95
C PHE A 115 7.38 -11.19 5.28
N VAL A 116 6.28 -10.56 5.72
CA VAL A 116 6.26 -9.78 6.97
C VAL A 116 6.66 -10.62 8.18
N ASN A 117 6.18 -11.86 8.28
CA ASN A 117 6.51 -12.76 9.41
C ASN A 117 7.94 -13.32 9.35
N SER A 118 8.63 -13.21 8.20
CA SER A 118 10.03 -13.64 8.05
C SER A 118 11.04 -12.55 8.36
N LEU A 119 10.60 -11.29 8.45
CA LEU A 119 11.46 -10.15 8.72
C LEU A 119 12.01 -10.21 10.15
N SER A 120 13.29 -9.85 10.29
CA SER A 120 13.88 -9.56 11.59
C SER A 120 13.23 -8.32 12.23
N LEU A 121 13.44 -8.14 13.53
CA LEU A 121 12.91 -6.97 14.24
C LEU A 121 13.40 -5.63 13.66
N GLU A 122 14.66 -5.57 13.20
CA GLU A 122 15.21 -4.35 12.60
C GLU A 122 14.60 -4.07 11.23
N GLU A 123 14.34 -5.10 10.43
CA GLU A 123 13.64 -4.95 9.14
C GLU A 123 12.18 -4.57 9.33
N LEU A 124 11.50 -5.12 10.35
CA LEU A 124 10.15 -4.70 10.72
C LEU A 124 10.12 -3.22 11.13
N LYS A 125 11.05 -2.77 11.99
CA LYS A 125 11.15 -1.36 12.36
C LYS A 125 11.39 -0.47 11.14
N PHE A 126 12.22 -0.91 10.22
CA PHE A 126 12.50 -0.19 8.99
C PHE A 126 11.26 -0.08 8.08
N LEU A 127 10.54 -1.19 7.87
CA LEU A 127 9.35 -1.24 7.01
C LEU A 127 8.16 -0.46 7.59
N PHE A 128 7.88 -0.63 8.89
CA PHE A 128 6.69 -0.05 9.53
C PHE A 128 6.93 1.36 10.09
N GLY A 129 8.18 1.74 10.35
CA GLY A 129 8.49 3.03 10.96
C GLY A 129 7.71 3.25 12.26
N LYS A 130 7.17 4.45 12.43
CA LYS A 130 6.40 4.83 13.64
C LYS A 130 4.90 4.62 13.50
N ASP A 131 4.36 4.77 12.30
CA ASP A 131 2.93 4.89 12.05
C ASP A 131 2.48 4.34 10.69
N THR A 132 3.27 3.44 10.08
CA THR A 132 2.85 2.72 8.88
C THR A 132 2.00 1.51 9.26
N THR A 133 0.94 1.29 8.50
CA THR A 133 0.03 0.16 8.60
C THR A 133 -0.19 -0.41 7.21
N PHE A 134 -0.12 -1.74 7.06
CA PHE A 134 -0.35 -2.41 5.78
C PHE A 134 -1.65 -3.19 5.81
N TYR A 135 -2.37 -3.21 4.69
CA TYR A 135 -3.62 -3.92 4.55
C TYR A 135 -3.64 -4.73 3.26
N TYR A 136 -4.08 -5.98 3.34
CA TYR A 136 -4.32 -6.81 2.16
C TYR A 136 -5.70 -7.46 2.25
N PHE A 137 -6.35 -7.61 1.11
CA PHE A 137 -7.70 -8.15 1.04
C PHE A 137 -7.71 -9.66 1.26
N VAL A 138 -8.68 -10.14 2.06
CA VAL A 138 -8.94 -11.56 2.32
C VAL A 138 -10.33 -11.90 1.80
N SER A 139 -10.38 -12.69 0.73
CA SER A 139 -11.62 -12.98 0.01
C SER A 139 -12.62 -13.78 0.83
N GLU A 140 -12.17 -14.71 1.68
CA GLU A 140 -13.07 -15.50 2.53
C GLU A 140 -13.76 -14.65 3.59
N GLU A 141 -13.08 -13.61 4.09
CA GLU A 141 -13.54 -12.72 5.16
C GLU A 141 -14.23 -11.46 4.62
N LYS A 142 -14.13 -11.20 3.30
CA LYS A 142 -14.65 -10.00 2.62
C LYS A 142 -14.18 -8.68 3.24
N GLY A 143 -12.93 -8.64 3.68
CA GLY A 143 -12.33 -7.41 4.22
C GLY A 143 -10.82 -7.47 4.19
N TYR A 144 -10.19 -6.68 5.04
CA TYR A 144 -8.75 -6.49 5.02
C TYR A 144 -8.11 -6.97 6.31
N ARG A 145 -7.05 -7.77 6.17
CA ARG A 145 -6.13 -8.02 7.27
C ARG A 145 -5.13 -6.88 7.33
N GLN A 146 -4.92 -6.41 8.55
CA GLN A 146 -4.08 -5.27 8.88
C GLN A 146 -2.84 -5.75 9.62
N TYR A 147 -1.66 -5.27 9.23
CA TYR A 147 -0.43 -5.37 10.01
C TYR A 147 0.03 -4.00 10.50
N GLN A 148 0.51 -3.96 11.74
CA GLN A 148 1.16 -2.79 12.34
C GLN A 148 2.14 -3.23 13.43
N LEU A 149 3.19 -2.45 13.66
CA LEU A 149 4.00 -2.58 14.87
C LEU A 149 3.36 -1.81 16.02
N ASN A 150 3.16 -2.47 17.15
CA ASN A 150 2.70 -1.79 18.37
C ASN A 150 3.86 -1.07 19.10
N SER A 151 3.54 -0.36 20.19
CA SER A 151 4.51 0.36 21.01
C SER A 151 5.62 -0.51 21.61
N SER A 152 5.37 -1.83 21.74
CA SER A 152 6.33 -2.82 22.22
C SER A 152 7.13 -3.45 21.07
N LEU A 153 7.02 -2.92 19.86
CA LEU A 153 7.68 -3.41 18.63
C LEU A 153 7.28 -4.83 18.25
N ALA A 154 6.11 -5.29 18.70
CA ALA A 154 5.55 -6.56 18.27
C ALA A 154 4.65 -6.33 17.05
N LEU A 155 4.79 -7.20 16.05
CA LEU A 155 3.88 -7.26 14.93
C LEU A 155 2.50 -7.68 15.44
N THR A 156 1.52 -6.84 15.19
CA THR A 156 0.12 -7.12 15.50
C THR A 156 -0.67 -7.28 14.21
N THR A 157 -1.61 -8.22 14.22
CA THR A 157 -2.52 -8.48 13.11
C THR A 157 -3.95 -8.28 13.58
N SER A 158 -4.73 -7.54 12.80
CA SER A 158 -6.17 -7.33 13.04
C SER A 158 -6.94 -7.42 11.72
N PHE A 159 -8.27 -7.32 11.80
CA PHE A 159 -9.15 -7.31 10.65
C PHE A 159 -9.96 -6.00 10.62
N ILE A 160 -10.18 -5.46 9.42
CA ILE A 160 -11.00 -4.28 9.18
C ILE A 160 -11.90 -4.52 7.96
N ASP A 161 -13.19 -4.21 8.10
CA ASP A 161 -14.14 -4.26 7.00
C ASP A 161 -13.90 -3.09 6.02
N LEU A 162 -14.22 -3.28 4.74
CA LEU A 162 -14.05 -2.25 3.71
C LEU A 162 -14.83 -0.97 4.04
N LEU A 163 -16.05 -1.06 4.57
CA LEU A 163 -16.85 0.12 4.93
C LEU A 163 -16.14 0.94 6.01
N VAL A 164 -15.59 0.27 7.03
CA VAL A 164 -14.86 0.92 8.12
C VAL A 164 -13.57 1.55 7.60
N LEU A 165 -12.85 0.88 6.70
CA LEU A 165 -11.66 1.43 6.06
C LEU A 165 -11.99 2.68 5.24
N LYS A 166 -13.09 2.66 4.47
CA LYS A 166 -13.57 3.84 3.72
C LYS A 166 -13.92 5.00 4.64
N GLU A 167 -14.54 4.74 5.78
CA GLU A 167 -14.81 5.77 6.80
C GLU A 167 -13.53 6.35 7.40
N GLU A 168 -12.50 5.53 7.66
CA GLU A 168 -11.18 6.03 8.07
C GLU A 168 -10.57 6.96 7.01
N ILE A 169 -10.60 6.55 5.74
CA ILE A 169 -10.10 7.38 4.62
C ILE A 169 -10.85 8.70 4.57
N ASN A 170 -12.19 8.68 4.64
CA ASN A 170 -12.99 9.89 4.60
C ASN A 170 -12.64 10.83 5.76
N ARG A 171 -12.39 10.31 6.97
CA ARG A 171 -11.98 11.14 8.12
C ARG A 171 -10.63 11.81 7.91
N LEU A 172 -9.65 11.10 7.35
CA LEU A 172 -8.33 11.69 7.00
C LEU A 172 -8.47 12.92 6.09
N TYR A 173 -9.45 12.91 5.18
CA TYR A 173 -9.65 14.01 4.23
C TYR A 173 -10.73 15.03 4.63
N LEU A 174 -11.60 14.72 5.60
CA LEU A 174 -12.63 15.63 6.15
C LEU A 174 -12.09 16.53 7.26
N GLU A 175 -11.13 16.06 8.06
CA GLU A 175 -10.44 16.91 9.06
C GLU A 175 -9.74 18.11 8.38
N LYS A 176 -9.33 17.95 7.12
CA LYS A 176 -8.79 19.01 6.25
C LYS A 176 -9.74 20.18 5.97
N THR A 177 -11.05 19.96 6.00
CA THR A 177 -12.04 20.99 5.63
C THR A 177 -12.48 21.84 6.83
N ASN A 178 -12.26 21.36 8.05
CA ASN A 178 -12.71 22.03 9.28
C ASN A 178 -11.63 22.84 10.00
N GLU A 179 -10.36 22.75 9.60
CA GLU A 179 -9.27 23.58 10.14
C GLU A 179 -9.10 24.93 9.41
N ILE A 180 -9.95 25.25 8.43
CA ILE A 180 -10.05 26.59 7.84
C ILE A 180 -11.30 27.29 8.42
N LYS A 181 -11.18 27.80 9.64
CA LYS A 181 -12.04 28.89 10.17
C LYS A 181 -11.22 29.86 11.00
#